data_AF-A0A7C5HTF6-F1
#
_entry.id   AF-A0A7C5HTF6-F1
#
_cell.length_a   1.000
_cell.length_b   1.000
_cell.length_c   1.000
_cell.angle_alpha   90.00
_cell.angle_beta   90.00
_cell.angle_gamma   90.00
#
_symmetry.space_group_name_H-M   'P 1'
#
loop_
_entity.id
_entity.type
_entity.pdbx_description
1 polymer ?
#
loop_
_entity_poly.entity_id
_entity_poly.type
_entity_poly.pdbx_seq_one_letter_code
_entity_poly.pdbx_strand_id
1 'polypeptide(L)'
;NYVIETAKKLGIERPKVAIISFSEKTNPKIPTSVDAAFISKMADRGQIKNADIDGPLSIDLSIDPESLRTKGVTSCVEANADCLVFPFLEVANVFYKALTYFADAQMATHIVGSKVPTAISSRTDTVMNKLYSMAFACLMTEKEEEEE
;
A
#
# COMPACT_ATOMS: atom_id res chain seq x y z
N ASN A 1 -9.38 3.66 7.57
CA ASN A 1 -8.60 2.64 6.83
C ASN A 1 -8.01 3.30 5.60
N TYR A 2 -7.07 4.24 5.76
CA TYR A 2 -6.78 5.20 4.70
C TYR A 2 -6.31 4.58 3.38
N VAL A 3 -5.41 3.59 3.41
CA VAL A 3 -4.92 2.94 2.18
C VAL A 3 -6.05 2.25 1.40
N ILE A 4 -7.01 1.64 2.11
CA ILE A 4 -8.18 0.97 1.53
C ILE A 4 -9.11 2.00 0.90
N GLU A 5 -9.40 3.09 1.62
CA GLU A 5 -10.24 4.19 1.13
C GLU A 5 -9.64 4.83 -0.12
N THR A 6 -8.33 5.07 -0.13
CA THR A 6 -7.61 5.60 -1.29
C THR A 6 -7.71 4.67 -2.50
N ALA A 7 -7.47 3.36 -2.33
CA ALA A 7 -7.58 2.39 -3.41
C ALA A 7 -9.01 2.33 -3.97
N LYS A 8 -10.02 2.40 -3.11
CA LYS A 8 -11.42 2.46 -3.52
C LYS A 8 -11.74 3.72 -4.32
N LYS A 9 -11.22 4.89 -3.94
CA LYS A 9 -11.36 6.14 -4.72
C LYS A 9 -10.69 6.04 -6.10
N LEU A 10 -9.67 5.19 -6.24
CA LEU A 10 -9.04 4.86 -7.52
C LEU A 10 -9.81 3.79 -8.33
N GLY A 11 -10.97 3.34 -7.86
CA GLY A 11 -11.82 2.37 -8.56
C GLY A 11 -11.58 0.91 -8.18
N ILE A 12 -10.74 0.63 -7.19
CA ILE A 12 -10.48 -0.74 -6.72
C ILE A 12 -11.50 -1.07 -5.61
N GLU A 13 -12.62 -1.69 -5.96
CA GLU A 13 -13.74 -1.91 -5.03
C GLU A 13 -13.35 -2.69 -3.76
N ARG A 14 -12.50 -3.70 -3.93
CA ARG A 14 -12.00 -4.57 -2.86
C ARG A 14 -10.47 -4.75 -3.00
N PRO A 15 -9.67 -3.82 -2.45
CA PRO A 15 -8.22 -3.85 -2.62
C PRO A 15 -7.57 -5.01 -1.88
N LYS A 16 -6.53 -5.57 -2.51
CA LYS A 16 -5.61 -6.55 -1.94
C LYS A 16 -4.42 -5.81 -1.30
N VAL A 17 -4.30 -5.91 0.03
CA VAL A 17 -3.32 -5.17 0.83
C VAL A 17 -2.29 -6.12 1.42
N ALA A 18 -1.04 -5.98 1.01
CA ALA A 18 0.09 -6.71 1.59
C ALA A 18 0.73 -5.89 2.72
N ILE A 19 0.83 -6.48 3.92
CA ILE A 19 1.58 -5.89 5.04
C ILE A 19 3.03 -6.40 4.98
N ILE A 20 3.93 -5.47 4.68
CA ILE A 20 5.29 -5.80 4.28
C ILE A 20 6.17 -6.12 5.48
N SER A 21 6.90 -7.22 5.37
CA SER A 21 7.96 -7.64 6.27
C SER A 21 9.04 -8.34 5.47
N PHE A 22 10.28 -8.35 5.97
CA PHE A 22 11.36 -9.08 5.29
C PHE A 22 11.25 -10.60 5.45
N SER A 23 10.43 -11.08 6.39
CA SER A 23 10.18 -12.51 6.62
C SER A 23 8.69 -12.79 6.63
N GLU A 24 8.29 -13.79 5.86
CA GLU A 24 6.94 -14.36 5.74
C GLU A 24 6.56 -15.30 6.88
N LYS A 25 7.53 -15.67 7.73
CA LYS A 25 7.27 -16.46 8.95
C LYS A 25 7.21 -15.52 10.15
N THR A 26 6.10 -15.56 10.87
CA THR A 26 5.97 -14.83 12.14
C THR A 26 7.04 -15.29 13.11
N ASN A 27 7.87 -14.35 13.56
CA ASN A 27 8.94 -14.60 14.51
C ASN A 27 8.89 -13.54 15.61
N PRO A 28 8.70 -13.91 16.89
CA PRO A 28 8.67 -12.96 18.00
C PRO A 28 9.91 -12.07 18.13
N LYS A 29 11.05 -12.49 17.57
CA LYS A 29 12.29 -11.70 17.53
C LYS A 29 12.32 -10.65 16.41
N ILE A 30 11.33 -10.66 15.52
CA ILE A 30 11.20 -9.75 14.38
C ILE A 30 9.86 -8.99 14.55
N PRO A 31 9.87 -7.80 15.17
CA PRO A 31 8.65 -7.04 15.47
C PRO A 31 7.76 -6.81 14.24
N THR A 32 8.34 -6.48 13.08
CA THR A 32 7.58 -6.25 11.84
C THR A 32 6.80 -7.48 11.39
N SER A 33 7.32 -8.69 11.62
CA SER A 33 6.63 -9.93 11.27
C SER A 33 5.44 -10.20 12.19
N VAL A 34 5.57 -9.78 13.46
CA VAL A 34 4.53 -9.90 14.48
C VAL A 34 3.42 -8.89 14.22
N ASP A 35 3.78 -7.63 13.98
CA ASP A 35 2.83 -6.55 13.69
C ASP A 35 2.02 -6.86 12.42
N ALA A 36 2.68 -7.34 11.37
CA ALA A 36 2.01 -7.76 10.15
C ALA A 36 1.03 -8.92 10.39
N ALA A 37 1.45 -9.94 11.14
CA ALA A 37 0.57 -11.07 11.50
C ALA A 37 -0.65 -10.62 12.32
N PHE A 38 -0.46 -9.64 13.23
CA PHE A 38 -1.57 -9.08 14.00
C PHE A 38 -2.55 -8.32 13.11
N ILE A 39 -2.07 -7.47 12.20
CA ILE A 39 -2.93 -6.73 11.27
C ILE A 39 -3.73 -7.69 10.38
N SER A 40 -3.10 -8.74 9.84
CA SER A 40 -3.81 -9.78 9.07
C SER A 40 -4.88 -10.48 9.92
N LYS A 41 -4.57 -10.81 11.18
CA LYS A 41 -5.56 -11.43 12.07
C LYS A 41 -6.72 -10.48 12.43
N MET A 42 -6.46 -9.18 12.53
CA MET A 42 -7.52 -8.18 12.72
C MET A 42 -8.45 -8.14 11.51
N ALA A 43 -7.90 -8.25 10.29
CA ALA A 43 -8.68 -8.34 9.05
C ALA A 43 -9.51 -9.63 8.99
N ASP A 44 -8.92 -10.80 9.29
CA ASP A 44 -9.64 -12.09 9.38
C ASP A 44 -10.86 -12.02 10.32
N ARG A 45 -10.70 -11.28 11.43
CA ARG A 45 -11.75 -11.11 12.44
C ARG A 45 -12.77 -10.02 12.08
N GLY A 46 -12.65 -9.41 10.91
CA GLY A 46 -13.53 -8.35 10.42
C GLY A 46 -13.39 -7.02 11.16
N GLN A 47 -12.30 -6.80 11.88
CA GLN A 47 -12.00 -5.52 12.52
C GLN A 47 -11.54 -4.50 11.47
N ILE A 48 -10.76 -4.96 10.49
CA ILE A 48 -10.47 -4.24 9.26
C ILE A 48 -11.36 -4.85 8.17
N LYS A 49 -12.11 -4.00 7.45
CA LYS A 49 -13.13 -4.41 6.49
C LYS A 49 -12.84 -3.83 5.11
N ASN A 50 -13.56 -4.34 4.12
CA ASN A 50 -13.57 -3.85 2.73
C ASN A 50 -12.24 -4.03 1.97
N ALA A 51 -11.41 -4.98 2.38
CA ALA A 51 -10.17 -5.34 1.70
C ALA A 51 -9.81 -6.80 2.00
N ASP A 52 -8.98 -7.38 1.14
CA ASP A 52 -8.29 -8.64 1.41
C ASP A 52 -6.88 -8.30 1.89
N ILE A 53 -6.55 -8.69 3.11
CA ILE A 53 -5.32 -8.23 3.78
C ILE A 53 -4.54 -9.43 4.25
N ASP A 54 -3.26 -9.47 3.92
CA ASP A 54 -2.37 -10.52 4.39
C ASP A 54 -0.96 -10.00 4.67
N GLY A 55 -0.23 -10.75 5.47
CA GLY A 55 0.99 -10.33 6.13
C GLY A 55 1.37 -11.29 7.26
N PRO A 56 2.66 -11.44 7.56
CA PRO A 56 3.78 -10.79 6.90
C PRO A 56 4.04 -11.32 5.50
N LEU A 57 4.23 -10.41 4.54
CA LEU A 57 4.61 -10.75 3.17
C LEU A 57 5.86 -9.97 2.77
N SER A 58 6.75 -10.63 2.04
CA SER A 58 7.82 -9.97 1.32
C SER A 58 7.30 -9.41 -0.01
N ILE A 59 8.04 -8.50 -0.64
CA ILE A 59 7.60 -7.82 -1.87
C ILE A 59 7.35 -8.83 -2.99
N ASP A 60 8.25 -9.80 -3.18
CA ASP A 60 8.12 -10.87 -4.18
C ASP A 60 6.84 -11.69 -3.98
N LEU A 61 6.48 -12.05 -2.74
CA LEU A 61 5.22 -12.74 -2.45
C LEU A 61 3.97 -11.87 -2.65
N SER A 62 4.15 -10.54 -2.70
CA SER A 62 3.07 -9.58 -2.88
C SER A 62 2.76 -9.31 -4.36
N ILE A 63 3.71 -9.57 -5.28
CA ILE A 63 3.58 -9.16 -6.71
C ILE A 63 3.99 -10.23 -7.73
N ASP A 64 4.62 -11.34 -7.30
CA ASP A 64 5.08 -12.41 -8.18
C ASP A 64 4.48 -13.79 -7.82
N PRO A 65 3.53 -14.31 -8.63
CA PRO A 65 2.92 -15.62 -8.41
C PRO A 65 3.92 -16.78 -8.39
N GLU A 66 5.04 -16.66 -9.11
CA GLU A 66 6.09 -17.68 -9.14
C GLU A 66 6.79 -17.81 -7.78
N SER A 67 6.96 -16.69 -7.08
CA SER A 67 7.51 -16.66 -5.73
C SER A 67 6.61 -17.35 -4.71
N LEU A 68 5.27 -17.19 -4.80
CA LEU A 68 4.32 -17.95 -3.97
C LEU A 68 4.46 -19.45 -4.20
N ARG A 69 4.49 -19.88 -5.46
CA ARG A 69 4.64 -21.30 -5.83
C ARG A 69 5.95 -21.89 -5.32
N THR A 70 7.05 -21.17 -5.53
CA THR A 70 8.40 -21.61 -5.16
C THR A 70 8.57 -21.74 -3.66
N LYS A 71 8.02 -20.80 -2.87
CA LYS A 71 8.10 -20.83 -1.40
C LYS A 71 6.97 -21.62 -0.73
N GLY A 72 5.97 -22.09 -1.50
CA GLY A 72 4.82 -22.83 -0.98
C GLY A 72 3.94 -22.00 -0.04
N VAL A 73 3.84 -20.69 -0.29
CA VAL A 73 3.05 -19.77 0.53
C VAL A 73 1.69 -19.54 -0.12
N THR A 74 0.62 -19.62 0.69
CA THR A 74 -0.74 -19.27 0.27
C THR A 74 -1.13 -17.95 0.90
N SER A 75 -1.70 -17.04 0.12
CA SER A 75 -2.11 -15.71 0.57
C SER A 75 -3.39 -15.28 -0.13
N CYS A 76 -4.28 -14.58 0.57
CA CYS A 76 -5.48 -13.97 -0.05
C CYS A 76 -5.15 -12.78 -0.98
N VAL A 77 -3.92 -12.27 -0.90
CA VAL A 77 -3.38 -11.28 -1.86
C VAL A 77 -3.02 -11.93 -3.20
N GLU A 78 -2.72 -13.24 -3.22
CA GLU A 78 -2.43 -14.02 -4.43
C GLU A 78 -1.32 -13.42 -5.32
N ALA A 79 -0.32 -12.78 -4.71
CA ALA A 79 0.76 -12.07 -5.41
C ALA A 79 0.26 -11.02 -6.42
N ASN A 80 -0.89 -10.41 -6.13
CA ASN A 80 -1.49 -9.35 -6.92
C ASN A 80 -1.94 -8.22 -5.98
N ALA A 81 -1.00 -7.71 -5.18
CA ALA A 81 -1.26 -6.62 -4.25
C ALA A 81 -1.55 -5.31 -5.00
N ASP A 82 -2.68 -4.68 -4.67
CA ASP A 82 -2.99 -3.30 -5.06
C ASP A 82 -2.26 -2.30 -4.15
N CYS A 83 -2.02 -2.71 -2.89
CA CYS A 83 -1.51 -1.85 -1.84
C CYS A 83 -0.37 -2.54 -1.07
N LEU A 84 0.74 -1.84 -0.87
CA LEU A 84 1.86 -2.28 -0.03
C LEU A 84 1.95 -1.38 1.20
N VAL A 85 1.80 -1.94 2.40
CA VAL A 85 1.93 -1.21 3.67
C VAL A 85 3.27 -1.54 4.30
N PHE A 86 4.15 -0.55 4.37
CA PHE A 86 5.48 -0.70 4.93
C PHE A 86 5.50 -0.53 6.46
N PRO A 87 6.39 -1.23 7.17
CA PRO A 87 6.46 -1.17 8.63
C PRO A 87 7.09 0.14 9.13
N PHE A 88 7.96 0.76 8.34
CA PHE A 88 8.69 1.98 8.70
C PHE A 88 8.81 2.93 7.50
N LEU A 89 8.91 4.22 7.80
CA LEU A 89 9.03 5.28 6.78
C LEU A 89 10.32 5.15 5.98
N GLU A 90 11.40 4.73 6.62
CA GLU A 90 12.71 4.55 6.01
C GLU A 90 12.67 3.49 4.91
N VAL A 91 11.99 2.37 5.17
CA VAL A 91 11.82 1.28 4.19
C VAL A 91 10.96 1.76 3.02
N ALA A 92 9.85 2.44 3.31
CA ALA A 92 8.98 3.01 2.28
C ALA A 92 9.71 4.05 1.42
N ASN A 93 10.53 4.93 2.02
CA ASN A 93 11.26 5.97 1.32
C ASN A 93 12.33 5.41 0.39
N VAL A 94 13.09 4.41 0.88
CA VAL A 94 14.09 3.71 0.07
C VAL A 94 13.41 3.01 -1.10
N PHE A 95 12.30 2.30 -0.86
CA PHE A 95 11.54 1.62 -1.92
C PHE A 95 11.00 2.61 -2.96
N TYR A 96 10.34 3.68 -2.52
CA TYR A 96 9.82 4.74 -3.38
C TYR A 96 10.90 5.34 -4.30
N LYS A 97 12.07 5.65 -3.73
CA LYS A 97 13.20 6.21 -4.50
C LYS A 97 13.81 5.16 -5.42
N ALA A 98 13.95 3.91 -4.98
CA ALA A 98 14.46 2.83 -5.82
C ALA A 98 13.60 2.66 -7.07
N LEU A 99 12.27 2.65 -6.95
CA LEU A 99 11.37 2.61 -8.10
C LEU A 99 11.54 3.82 -9.01
N THR A 100 11.62 5.02 -8.43
CA THR A 100 11.76 6.26 -9.22
C THR A 100 13.06 6.29 -10.02
N TYR A 101 14.19 5.91 -9.42
CA TYR A 101 15.52 6.06 -10.04
C TYR A 101 16.00 4.83 -10.81
N PHE A 102 15.63 3.62 -10.39
CA PHE A 102 16.09 2.39 -11.03
C PHE A 102 15.05 1.77 -11.98
N ALA A 103 13.76 1.99 -11.73
CA ALA A 103 12.68 1.45 -12.56
C ALA A 103 11.98 2.52 -13.42
N ASP A 104 12.46 3.77 -13.39
CA ASP A 104 11.85 4.93 -14.05
C ASP A 104 10.34 5.05 -13.77
N ALA A 105 9.94 4.66 -12.55
CA ALA A 105 8.54 4.61 -12.17
C ALA A 105 7.97 6.03 -12.05
N GLN A 106 6.80 6.23 -12.65
CA GLN A 106 6.01 7.44 -12.48
C GLN A 106 5.24 7.35 -11.17
N MET A 107 5.44 8.34 -10.30
CA MET A 107 4.95 8.29 -8.93
C MET A 107 4.06 9.50 -8.63
N ALA A 108 3.04 9.26 -7.80
CA ALA A 108 2.19 10.28 -7.22
C ALA A 108 2.14 10.10 -5.70
N THR A 109 2.04 11.21 -4.98
CA THR A 109 2.14 11.26 -3.52
C THR A 109 1.11 12.20 -2.94
N HIS A 110 0.43 11.75 -1.89
CA HIS A 110 -0.63 12.49 -1.23
C HIS A 110 -0.70 12.10 0.25
N ILE A 111 -0.99 13.07 1.13
CA ILE A 111 -1.22 12.83 2.55
C ILE A 111 -2.70 12.59 2.82
N VAL A 112 -2.99 11.48 3.48
CA VAL A 112 -4.33 11.12 3.95
C VAL A 112 -4.51 11.47 5.44
N GLY A 113 -5.76 11.64 5.88
CA GLY A 113 -6.13 11.94 7.27
C GLY A 113 -6.23 13.43 7.61
N SER A 114 -5.87 14.32 6.68
CA SER A 114 -6.22 15.75 6.75
C SER A 114 -7.64 15.99 6.25
N LYS A 115 -8.25 17.12 6.66
CA LYS A 115 -9.59 17.53 6.18
C LYS A 115 -9.62 17.88 4.69
N VAL A 116 -8.48 18.28 4.13
CA VAL A 116 -8.35 18.70 2.74
C VAL A 116 -7.21 17.92 2.08
N PRO A 117 -7.32 17.58 0.78
CA PRO A 117 -6.25 16.86 0.11
C PRO A 117 -4.95 17.66 0.05
N THR A 118 -3.84 17.06 0.48
CA THR A 118 -2.51 17.68 0.47
C THR A 118 -1.55 16.85 -0.37
N ALA A 119 -1.03 17.43 -1.47
CA ALA A 119 0.07 16.85 -2.22
C ALA A 119 1.40 17.20 -1.55
N ILE A 120 2.32 16.23 -1.44
CA ILE A 120 3.71 16.47 -1.03
C ILE A 120 4.61 16.07 -2.18
N SER A 121 5.56 16.93 -2.55
CA SER A 121 6.62 16.58 -3.50
C SER A 121 7.99 16.67 -2.84
N SER A 122 8.93 15.83 -3.27
CA SER A 122 10.35 16.03 -3.06
C SER A 122 10.87 17.18 -3.93
N ARG A 123 11.87 17.91 -3.42
CA ARG A 123 12.59 18.93 -4.19
C ARG A 123 13.19 18.37 -5.48
N THR A 124 13.62 17.11 -5.42
CA THR A 124 14.26 16.39 -6.53
C THR A 124 13.26 15.67 -7.45
N ASP A 125 11.94 15.77 -7.21
CA ASP A 125 10.96 15.14 -8.09
C ASP A 125 10.87 15.84 -9.45
N THR A 126 10.59 15.03 -10.47
CA THR A 126 10.32 15.49 -11.83
C THR A 126 9.05 16.34 -11.89
N VAL A 127 8.93 17.16 -12.93
CA VAL A 127 7.71 17.94 -13.19
C VAL A 127 6.49 17.02 -13.32
N MET A 128 6.64 15.87 -13.97
CA MET A 128 5.55 14.91 -14.14
C MET A 128 5.10 14.29 -12.82
N ASN A 129 6.02 13.88 -11.93
CA ASN A 129 5.63 13.33 -10.63
C ASN A 129 4.89 14.38 -9.79
N LYS A 130 5.33 15.65 -9.83
CA LYS A 130 4.62 16.76 -9.17
C LYS A 130 3.21 16.96 -9.74
N LEU A 131 3.07 16.90 -11.06
CA LEU A 131 1.78 16.99 -11.74
C LEU A 131 0.85 15.83 -11.35
N TYR A 132 1.37 14.60 -11.31
CA TYR A 132 0.60 13.44 -10.88
C TYR A 132 0.19 13.52 -9.42
N SER A 133 1.04 14.01 -8.51
CA SER A 133 0.65 14.25 -7.12
C SER A 133 -0.47 15.28 -6.99
N MET A 134 -0.46 16.34 -7.81
CA MET A 134 -1.54 17.32 -7.85
C MET A 134 -2.84 16.70 -8.40
N ALA A 135 -2.77 16.00 -9.53
CA ALA A 135 -3.92 15.31 -10.11
C ALA A 135 -4.51 14.26 -9.15
N PHE A 136 -3.63 13.52 -8.46
CA PHE A 136 -4.02 12.54 -7.46
C PHE A 136 -4.71 13.21 -6.28
N ALA A 137 -4.22 14.33 -5.77
CA ALA A 137 -4.90 15.09 -4.72
C ALA A 137 -6.29 15.57 -5.15
N CYS A 138 -6.46 16.02 -6.41
CA CYS A 138 -7.77 16.37 -6.96
C CYS A 138 -8.71 15.15 -7.05
N LEU A 139 -8.21 13.97 -7.41
CA LEU A 139 -9.04 12.74 -7.40
C LEU A 139 -9.47 12.33 -5.99
N MET A 140 -8.70 12.71 -4.97
CA MET A 140 -9.00 12.37 -3.57
C MET A 140 -10.00 13.32 -2.91
N THR A 141 -10.37 14.44 -3.53
CA THR A 141 -11.47 15.29 -3.04
C THR A 141 -12.78 14.50 -3.07
N GLU A 142 -13.64 14.71 -2.09
CA GLU A 142 -15.01 14.20 -2.17
C GLU A 142 -15.74 14.92 -3.32
N LYS A 143 -16.55 14.21 -4.10
CA LYS A 143 -17.62 14.86 -4.83
C LYS A 143 -18.60 15.31 -3.75
N GLU A 144 -18.90 16.60 -3.68
CA GLU A 144 -20.17 17.02 -3.09
C GLU A 144 -21.25 16.30 -3.90
N GLU A 145 -21.89 15.29 -3.30
CA GLU A 145 -23.20 14.87 -3.78
C GLU A 145 -24.09 16.09 -3.53
N GLU A 146 -24.50 16.76 -4.60
CA GLU A 146 -25.60 17.73 -4.54
C GLU A 146 -26.81 16.97 -3.98
N GLU A 147 -27.06 17.11 -2.69
CA GLU A 147 -28.32 16.72 -2.07
C GLU A 147 -29.42 17.58 -2.71
N GLU A 148 -30.16 17.02 -3.69
CA GLU A 148 -31.46 17.54 -4.16
C GLU A 148 -32.56 17.41 -3.09
#